data_AF-A0A961NPW7-F1
#
_entry.id   AF-A0A961NPW7-F1
#
_cell.length_a   1.000
_cell.length_b   1.000
_cell.length_c   1.000
_cell.angle_alpha   90.00
_cell.angle_beta   90.00
_cell.angle_gamma   90.00
#
_symmetry.space_group_name_H-M   'P 1'
#
loop_
_entity.id
_entity.type
_entity.pdbx_description
1 polymer ?
#
loop_
_entity_poly.entity_id
_entity_poly.type
_entity_poly.pdbx_seq_one_letter_code
_entity_poly.pdbx_strand_id
1 'polypeptide(L)'
;MVNSIDVKKGMVIKLDGELYSVSFSQFVNPGKGSAFVRTKLKNVKRGNVIERTFKSAEKVEDVELEKRYMTYLYRDGDNFVFMDRDDFEQFSISLEMIEDIVPFMKEEMPVEITFYEGNPIGVIPPNFVELQVTYAEEGLKGDTQGTARKRVQLETGGEVQVPLYVGQDDIIKVDLRDFSFVERVSK
;
A
#
# COMPACT_ATOMS: atom_id res chain seq x y z
N MET A 1 -1.09 -15.91 22.26
CA MET A 1 -2.02 -16.96 21.76
C MET A 1 -3.40 -16.72 22.34
N VAL A 2 -4.39 -16.55 21.46
CA VAL A 2 -5.81 -16.35 21.77
C VAL A 2 -6.64 -17.55 21.33
N ASN A 3 -7.83 -17.71 21.90
CA ASN A 3 -8.78 -18.68 21.35
C ASN A 3 -9.29 -18.20 20.00
N SER A 4 -9.51 -19.14 19.08
CA SER A 4 -10.03 -18.83 17.75
C SER A 4 -11.38 -18.13 17.74
N ILE A 5 -12.20 -18.33 18.78
CA ILE A 5 -13.46 -17.63 19.03
C ILE A 5 -13.27 -16.11 19.24
N ASP A 6 -12.12 -15.72 19.80
CA ASP A 6 -11.82 -14.31 20.09
C ASP A 6 -11.20 -13.58 18.89
N VAL A 7 -10.96 -14.28 17.77
CA VAL A 7 -10.42 -13.69 16.54
C VAL A 7 -11.44 -12.73 15.95
N LYS A 8 -11.09 -11.45 15.94
CA LYS A 8 -11.94 -10.34 15.48
C LYS A 8 -11.32 -9.63 14.27
N LYS A 9 -12.16 -8.95 13.51
CA LYS A 9 -11.72 -8.05 12.44
C LYS A 9 -10.72 -7.03 12.98
N GLY A 10 -9.63 -6.82 12.26
CA GLY A 10 -8.54 -5.92 12.62
C GLY A 10 -7.38 -6.57 13.36
N MET A 11 -7.57 -7.78 13.93
CA MET A 11 -6.46 -8.53 14.53
C MET A 11 -5.48 -9.00 13.46
N VAL A 12 -4.22 -9.16 13.84
CA VAL A 12 -3.21 -9.85 13.06
C VAL A 12 -2.89 -11.15 13.76
N ILE A 13 -2.86 -12.24 12.99
CA ILE A 13 -2.60 -13.57 13.48
C ILE A 13 -1.45 -14.20 12.70
N LYS A 14 -0.65 -15.02 13.38
CA LYS A 14 0.35 -15.88 12.77
C LYS A 14 -0.25 -17.24 12.48
N LEU A 15 -0.10 -17.68 11.25
CA LEU A 15 -0.72 -18.88 10.73
C LEU A 15 0.24 -19.55 9.75
N ASP A 16 0.63 -20.78 10.05
CA ASP A 16 1.54 -21.56 9.21
C ASP A 16 2.87 -20.81 8.92
N GLY A 17 3.33 -20.00 9.88
CA GLY A 17 4.55 -19.19 9.78
C GLY A 17 4.38 -17.83 9.11
N GLU A 18 3.21 -17.52 8.55
CA GLU A 18 2.92 -16.25 7.86
C GLU A 18 1.96 -15.37 8.69
N LEU A 19 2.04 -14.05 8.48
CA LEU A 19 1.18 -13.07 9.16
C LEU A 19 -0.05 -12.74 8.31
N TYR A 20 -1.21 -12.75 8.95
CA TYR A 20 -2.49 -12.44 8.32
C TYR A 20 -3.29 -11.42 9.13
N SER A 21 -3.77 -10.38 8.46
CA SER A 21 -4.77 -9.46 9.00
C SER A 21 -6.18 -10.02 8.79
N VAL A 22 -6.99 -10.01 9.83
CA VAL A 22 -8.39 -10.48 9.80
C VAL A 22 -9.26 -9.38 9.21
N SER A 23 -9.71 -9.57 7.97
CA SER A 23 -10.60 -8.61 7.28
C SER A 23 -12.08 -8.86 7.58
N PHE A 24 -12.43 -10.11 7.93
CA PHE A 24 -13.77 -10.53 8.31
C PHE A 24 -13.71 -11.65 9.35
N SER A 25 -14.62 -11.63 10.32
CA SER A 25 -14.80 -12.70 11.30
C SER A 25 -16.29 -12.85 11.64
N GLN A 26 -16.77 -14.08 11.63
CA GLN A 26 -18.15 -14.43 11.97
C GLN A 26 -18.17 -15.66 12.87
N PHE A 27 -18.60 -15.45 14.12
CA PHE A 27 -18.90 -16.54 15.04
C PHE A 27 -20.22 -17.20 14.67
N VAL A 28 -20.23 -18.53 14.62
CA VAL A 28 -21.41 -19.34 14.30
C VAL A 28 -21.60 -20.41 15.37
N ASN A 29 -22.80 -20.45 15.95
CA ASN A 29 -23.24 -21.50 16.86
C ASN A 29 -24.41 -22.28 16.23
N PRO A 30 -24.18 -23.52 15.74
CA PRO A 30 -25.19 -24.26 14.98
C PRO A 30 -26.30 -24.89 15.83
N GLY A 31 -26.32 -24.69 17.15
CA GLY A 31 -27.30 -25.28 18.08
C GLY A 31 -27.08 -26.78 18.35
N LYS A 32 -26.69 -27.56 17.33
CA LYS A 32 -26.13 -28.92 17.45
C LYS A 32 -24.74 -28.97 16.81
N GLY A 33 -23.74 -29.39 17.59
CA GLY A 33 -22.32 -29.41 17.19
C GLY A 33 -21.49 -28.30 17.85
N SER A 34 -20.17 -28.33 17.65
CA SER A 34 -19.26 -27.33 18.20
C SER A 34 -19.36 -26.01 17.44
N ALA A 35 -19.31 -24.89 18.16
CA ALA A 35 -19.22 -23.57 17.55
C ALA A 35 -17.91 -23.39 16.76
N PHE A 36 -17.93 -22.49 15.79
CA PHE A 36 -16.77 -22.19 14.94
C PHE A 36 -16.78 -20.71 14.51
N VAL A 37 -15.63 -20.23 14.06
CA VAL A 37 -15.48 -18.90 13.48
C VAL A 37 -15.09 -19.01 12.02
N ARG A 38 -15.84 -18.36 11.13
CA ARG A 38 -15.44 -18.16 9.73
C ARG A 38 -14.70 -16.85 9.59
N THR A 39 -13.53 -16.87 8.99
CA THR A 39 -12.68 -15.69 8.81
C THR A 39 -12.29 -15.50 7.35
N LYS A 40 -12.12 -14.23 6.95
CA LYS A 40 -11.32 -13.86 5.78
C LYS A 40 -10.03 -13.24 6.27
N LEU A 41 -8.92 -13.78 5.80
CA LEU A 41 -7.58 -13.43 6.24
C LEU A 41 -6.81 -12.87 5.05
N LYS A 42 -6.26 -11.66 5.18
CA LYS A 42 -5.39 -11.05 4.16
C LYS A 42 -3.94 -11.21 4.60
N ASN A 43 -3.11 -11.86 3.80
CA ASN A 43 -1.68 -11.97 4.09
C ASN A 43 -1.05 -10.58 4.14
N VAL A 44 -0.31 -10.28 5.20
CA VAL A 44 0.25 -8.93 5.41
C VAL A 44 1.34 -8.61 4.38
N LYS A 45 2.11 -9.61 3.95
CA LYS A 45 3.22 -9.44 2.99
C LYS A 45 2.78 -9.56 1.54
N ARG A 46 1.99 -10.58 1.21
CA ARG A 46 1.58 -10.90 -0.17
C ARG A 46 0.25 -10.28 -0.59
N GLY A 47 -0.54 -9.79 0.36
CA GLY A 47 -1.85 -9.19 0.10
C GLY A 47 -2.96 -10.16 -0.34
N ASN A 48 -2.67 -11.44 -0.57
CA ASN A 48 -3.67 -12.44 -0.95
C ASN A 48 -4.66 -12.71 0.19
N VAL A 49 -5.92 -12.96 -0.18
CA VAL A 49 -7.00 -13.25 0.77
C VAL A 49 -7.33 -14.73 0.77
N ILE A 50 -7.41 -15.33 1.95
CA ILE A 50 -7.85 -16.71 2.16
C ILE A 50 -9.08 -16.75 3.08
N GLU A 51 -9.94 -17.75 2.89
CA GLU A 51 -11.02 -18.04 3.83
C GLU A 51 -10.59 -19.21 4.73
N ARG A 52 -10.71 -19.03 6.05
CA ARG A 52 -10.38 -20.08 7.02
C ARG A 52 -11.47 -20.18 8.08
N THR A 53 -11.87 -21.42 8.39
CA THR A 53 -12.79 -21.72 9.48
C THR A 53 -12.01 -22.31 10.63
N PHE A 54 -12.12 -21.71 11.81
CA PHE A 54 -11.50 -22.22 13.03
C PHE A 54 -12.55 -22.85 13.94
N LYS A 55 -12.27 -24.03 14.49
CA LYS A 55 -13.11 -24.63 15.54
C LYS A 55 -12.82 -23.96 16.88
N SER A 56 -13.82 -23.91 17.77
CA SER A 56 -13.74 -23.19 19.06
C SER A 56 -12.57 -23.57 19.98
N ALA A 57 -11.96 -24.75 19.82
CA ALA A 57 -10.85 -25.21 20.64
C ALA A 57 -9.45 -24.91 20.04
N GLU A 58 -9.40 -24.36 18.81
CA GLU A 58 -8.14 -23.98 18.18
C GLU A 58 -7.56 -22.73 18.84
N LYS A 59 -6.27 -22.77 19.13
CA LYS A 59 -5.51 -21.59 19.55
C LYS A 59 -4.82 -20.97 18.35
N VAL A 60 -4.83 -19.65 18.32
CA VAL A 60 -4.19 -18.86 17.26
C VAL A 60 -3.20 -17.92 17.92
N GLU A 61 -2.03 -17.75 17.32
CA GLU A 61 -1.06 -16.77 17.77
C GLU A 61 -1.48 -15.39 17.26
N ASP A 62 -1.87 -14.51 18.18
CA ASP A 62 -2.08 -13.10 17.93
C ASP A 62 -0.74 -12.36 17.88
N VAL A 63 -0.63 -11.43 16.95
CA VAL A 63 0.55 -10.63 16.72
C VAL A 63 0.15 -9.16 16.78
N GLU A 64 0.89 -8.38 17.54
CA GLU A 64 0.77 -6.92 17.52
C GLU A 64 1.68 -6.39 16.42
N LEU A 65 1.10 -5.63 15.49
CA LEU A 65 1.84 -4.89 14.49
C LEU A 65 1.92 -3.44 14.92
N GLU A 66 3.11 -2.89 14.81
CA GLU A 66 3.34 -1.47 15.06
C GLU A 66 3.20 -0.71 13.74
N LYS A 67 2.35 0.31 13.73
CA LYS A 67 2.16 1.18 12.56
C LYS A 67 2.76 2.52 12.86
N ARG A 68 3.69 2.95 12.03
CA ARG A 68 4.35 4.25 12.15
C ARG A 68 4.05 5.10 10.94
N TYR A 69 3.72 6.36 11.19
CA TYR A 69 3.55 7.37 10.14
C TYR A 69 4.90 8.04 9.92
N MET A 70 5.47 7.84 8.73
CA MET A 70 6.77 8.36 8.39
C MET A 70 6.71 9.27 7.17
N THR A 71 7.75 10.07 6.99
CA THR A 71 7.95 10.93 5.82
C THR A 71 9.17 10.45 5.06
N TYR A 72 9.03 10.25 3.75
CA TYR A 72 10.18 9.95 2.89
C TYR A 72 11.11 11.16 2.80
N LEU A 73 12.41 10.93 3.02
CA LEU A 73 13.43 11.96 2.98
C LEU A 73 14.20 11.94 1.65
N TYR A 74 14.99 10.89 1.42
CA TYR A 74 15.86 10.79 0.26
C TYR A 74 16.26 9.33 0.00
N ARG A 75 16.83 9.09 -1.18
CA ARG A 75 17.40 7.80 -1.56
C ARG A 75 18.90 7.76 -1.24
N ASP A 76 19.35 6.69 -0.59
CA ASP A 76 20.75 6.39 -0.31
C ASP A 76 21.15 5.05 -0.96
N GLY A 77 21.70 5.12 -2.16
CA GLY A 77 22.02 3.94 -2.97
C GLY A 77 20.77 3.11 -3.31
N ASP A 78 20.69 1.90 -2.76
CA ASP A 78 19.55 0.99 -2.92
C ASP A 78 18.58 1.05 -1.73
N ASN A 79 18.76 1.99 -0.81
CA ASN A 79 17.89 2.23 0.33
C ASN A 79 17.14 3.56 0.19
N PHE A 80 15.98 3.63 0.83
CA PHE A 80 15.15 4.81 0.94
C PHE A 80 15.04 5.16 2.41
N VAL A 81 15.37 6.41 2.74
CA VAL A 81 15.39 6.89 4.11
C VAL A 81 14.07 7.57 4.43
N PHE A 82 13.47 7.17 5.54
CA PHE A 82 12.22 7.69 6.07
C PHE A 82 12.45 8.23 7.48
N MET A 83 11.69 9.24 7.87
CA MET A 83 11.73 9.80 9.21
C MET A 83 10.38 9.60 9.88
N ASP A 84 10.39 9.04 11.08
CA ASP A 84 9.21 8.93 11.92
C ASP A 84 8.69 10.31 12.32
N ARG A 85 7.37 10.48 12.32
CA ARG A 85 6.73 11.75 12.62
C ARG A 85 6.70 12.07 14.13
N ASP A 86 6.70 11.06 14.98
CA ASP A 86 6.50 11.19 16.42
C ASP A 86 7.84 11.34 17.15
N ASP A 87 8.83 10.51 16.81
CA ASP A 87 10.14 10.49 17.50
C ASP A 87 11.33 11.01 16.65
N PHE A 88 11.11 11.32 15.37
CA PHE A 88 12.12 11.77 14.41
C PHE A 88 13.25 10.76 14.15
N GLU A 89 13.08 9.49 14.52
CA GLU A 89 14.02 8.43 14.17
C GLU A 89 14.00 8.16 12.67
N GLN A 90 15.17 7.87 12.10
CA GLN A 90 15.32 7.55 10.69
C GLN A 90 15.38 6.04 10.46
N PHE A 91 14.64 5.58 9.47
CA PHE A 91 14.60 4.18 9.05
C PHE A 91 14.98 4.06 7.59
N SER A 92 15.84 3.09 7.29
CA SER A 92 16.20 2.74 5.92
C SER A 92 15.40 1.52 5.46
N ILE A 93 14.71 1.65 4.33
CA ILE A 93 13.98 0.56 3.69
C ILE A 93 14.63 0.25 2.35
N SER A 94 14.88 -1.04 2.08
CA SER A 94 15.47 -1.50 0.83
C SER A 94 14.53 -1.30 -0.36
N LEU A 95 15.09 -1.01 -1.54
CA LEU A 95 14.38 -0.93 -2.82
C LEU A 95 13.45 -2.13 -3.06
N GLU A 96 13.89 -3.34 -2.75
CA GLU A 96 13.11 -4.59 -2.94
C GLU A 96 11.75 -4.59 -2.22
N MET A 97 11.61 -3.82 -1.12
CA MET A 97 10.36 -3.76 -0.36
C MET A 97 9.36 -2.77 -0.95
N ILE A 98 9.82 -1.80 -1.74
CA ILE A 98 9.00 -0.68 -2.25
C ILE A 98 9.14 -0.48 -3.76
N GLU A 99 9.65 -1.48 -4.48
CA GLU A 99 9.99 -1.40 -5.91
C GLU A 99 8.85 -0.83 -6.75
N ASP A 100 7.62 -1.29 -6.49
CA ASP A 100 6.42 -0.88 -7.23
C ASP A 100 6.11 0.62 -7.14
N ILE A 101 6.43 1.26 -6.01
CA ILE A 101 6.05 2.65 -5.74
C ILE A 101 7.18 3.64 -5.99
N VAL A 102 8.44 3.15 -6.09
CA VAL A 102 9.64 3.95 -6.33
C VAL A 102 9.51 4.95 -7.48
N PRO A 103 8.91 4.61 -8.64
CA PRO A 103 8.74 5.55 -9.74
C PRO A 103 7.88 6.79 -9.39
N PHE A 104 7.17 6.77 -8.25
CA PHE A 104 6.25 7.81 -7.81
C PHE A 104 6.62 8.40 -6.43
N MET A 105 7.76 8.01 -5.86
CA MET A 105 8.22 8.49 -4.56
C MET A 105 8.81 9.90 -4.67
N LYS A 106 8.09 10.89 -4.13
CA LYS A 106 8.54 12.28 -4.02
C LYS A 106 9.00 12.60 -2.61
N GLU A 107 10.07 13.36 -2.46
CA GLU A 107 10.52 13.83 -1.13
C GLU A 107 9.36 14.49 -0.35
N GLU A 108 9.41 14.37 0.98
CA GLU A 108 8.34 14.80 1.90
C GLU A 108 7.02 14.02 1.80
N MET A 109 6.95 12.99 0.95
CA MET A 109 5.76 12.13 0.85
C MET A 109 5.51 11.37 2.16
N PRO A 110 4.31 11.47 2.76
CA PRO A 110 3.96 10.70 3.93
C PRO A 110 3.76 9.23 3.53
N VAL A 111 4.10 8.29 4.41
CA VAL A 111 3.84 6.85 4.24
C VAL A 111 3.47 6.23 5.58
N GLU A 112 2.68 5.16 5.55
CA GLU A 112 2.47 4.29 6.73
C GLU A 112 3.37 3.07 6.58
N ILE A 113 4.24 2.84 7.56
CA ILE A 113 5.11 1.65 7.59
C ILE A 113 4.65 0.74 8.72
N THR A 114 4.46 -0.53 8.39
CA THR A 114 4.06 -1.55 9.34
C THR A 114 5.29 -2.35 9.76
N PHE A 115 5.54 -2.41 11.06
CA PHE A 115 6.63 -3.13 11.70
C PHE A 115 6.11 -4.38 12.42
N TYR A 116 6.90 -5.44 12.38
CA TYR A 116 6.75 -6.64 13.19
C TYR A 116 8.08 -6.97 13.85
N GLU A 117 8.10 -7.01 15.19
CA GLU A 117 9.31 -7.24 15.99
C GLU A 117 10.47 -6.31 15.58
N GLY A 118 10.17 -5.04 15.33
CA GLY A 118 11.14 -4.02 14.90
C GLY A 118 11.56 -4.09 13.42
N ASN A 119 11.09 -5.08 12.66
CA ASN A 119 11.41 -5.20 11.24
C ASN A 119 10.26 -4.63 10.39
N PRO A 120 10.55 -3.79 9.37
CA PRO A 120 9.51 -3.35 8.45
C PRO A 120 9.01 -4.55 7.63
N ILE A 121 7.69 -4.69 7.50
CA ILE A 121 7.06 -5.77 6.76
C ILE A 121 6.10 -5.29 5.66
N GLY A 122 5.83 -3.99 5.62
CA GLY A 122 5.02 -3.39 4.58
C GLY A 122 5.08 -1.87 4.62
N VAL A 123 4.97 -1.26 3.43
CA VAL A 123 4.91 0.18 3.23
C VAL A 123 3.64 0.49 2.47
N ILE A 124 2.86 1.44 2.98
CA ILE A 124 1.61 1.88 2.39
C ILE A 124 1.78 3.36 2.03
N PRO A 125 1.88 3.71 0.74
CA PRO A 125 1.88 5.11 0.33
C PRO A 125 0.47 5.73 0.47
N PRO A 126 0.33 7.06 0.37
CA PRO A 126 -0.95 7.71 0.19
C PRO A 126 -1.63 7.19 -1.08
N ASN A 127 -2.95 7.32 -1.13
CA ASN A 127 -3.71 6.93 -2.32
C ASN A 127 -3.35 7.81 -3.53
N PHE A 128 -2.93 9.06 -3.30
CA PHE A 128 -2.65 10.01 -4.35
C PHE A 128 -1.33 10.72 -4.11
N VAL A 129 -0.65 11.05 -5.20
CA VAL A 129 0.55 11.91 -5.20
C VAL A 129 0.41 12.95 -6.30
N GLU A 130 0.93 14.15 -6.05
CA GLU A 130 1.01 15.23 -7.03
C GLU A 130 2.44 15.36 -7.54
N LEU A 131 2.61 15.12 -8.85
CA LEU A 131 3.91 15.05 -9.50
C LEU A 131 3.95 16.01 -10.69
N GLN A 132 5.05 16.75 -10.81
CA GLN A 132 5.30 17.60 -11.98
C GLN A 132 5.69 16.74 -13.18
N VAL A 133 5.13 17.07 -14.34
CA VAL A 133 5.53 16.49 -15.63
C VAL A 133 6.82 17.15 -16.11
N THR A 134 7.87 16.36 -16.28
CA THR A 134 9.20 16.82 -16.76
C THR A 134 9.36 16.67 -18.27
N TYR A 135 8.64 15.71 -18.87
CA TYR A 135 8.64 15.50 -20.32
C TYR A 135 7.28 15.02 -20.81
N ALA A 136 6.81 15.60 -21.92
CA ALA A 136 5.57 15.20 -22.57
C ALA A 136 5.74 15.26 -24.09
N GLU A 137 5.43 14.16 -24.78
CA GLU A 137 5.45 14.14 -26.24
C GLU A 137 4.41 15.12 -26.82
N GLU A 138 4.74 15.73 -27.97
CA GLU A 138 3.76 16.49 -28.76
C GLU A 138 2.74 15.52 -29.35
N GLY A 139 1.48 15.65 -28.94
CA GLY A 139 0.41 14.82 -29.47
C GLY A 139 0.23 15.04 -30.97
N LEU A 140 0.18 13.96 -31.76
CA LEU A 140 -0.17 14.04 -33.17
C LEU A 140 -1.59 14.61 -33.31
N LYS A 141 -1.70 15.83 -33.86
CA LYS A 141 -2.95 16.58 -34.08
C LYS A 141 -4.04 15.83 -34.89
N GLY A 142 -3.78 14.61 -35.37
CA GLY A 142 -4.70 13.79 -36.15
C GLY A 142 -5.59 12.85 -35.33
N ASP A 143 -5.27 12.57 -34.07
CA ASP A 143 -6.04 11.65 -33.21
C ASP A 143 -7.23 12.39 -32.56
N THR A 144 -8.28 12.61 -33.35
CA THR A 144 -9.46 13.43 -33.00
C THR A 144 -10.56 12.67 -32.25
N GLN A 145 -10.31 11.45 -31.79
CA GLN A 145 -11.20 10.78 -30.83
C GLN A 145 -10.77 11.16 -29.42
N GLY A 146 -11.68 11.78 -28.64
CA GLY A 146 -11.43 12.38 -27.32
C GLY A 146 -10.94 11.44 -26.20
N THR A 147 -10.50 10.23 -26.53
CA THR A 147 -9.91 9.22 -25.65
C THR A 147 -8.41 9.03 -25.86
N ALA A 148 -7.78 9.74 -26.81
CA ALA A 148 -6.36 9.64 -27.06
C ALA A 148 -5.55 10.00 -25.79
N ARG A 149 -4.59 9.14 -25.43
CA ARG A 149 -3.67 9.32 -24.32
C ARG A 149 -2.24 9.34 -24.83
N LYS A 150 -1.39 10.09 -24.16
CA LYS A 150 0.06 10.10 -24.37
C LYS A 150 0.79 9.72 -23.10
N ARG A 151 2.02 9.24 -23.24
CA ARG A 151 2.91 8.96 -22.12
C ARG A 151 3.65 10.24 -21.74
N VAL A 152 3.79 10.48 -20.44
CA VAL A 152 4.59 11.57 -19.88
C VAL A 152 5.54 11.04 -18.83
N GLN A 153 6.69 11.72 -18.66
CA GLN A 153 7.65 11.45 -17.60
C GLN A 153 7.44 12.45 -16.46
N LEU A 154 7.58 11.96 -15.23
CA LEU A 154 7.38 12.71 -13.99
C LEU A 154 8.72 13.11 -13.36
N GLU A 155 8.70 14.05 -12.41
CA GLU A 155 9.89 14.51 -11.67
C GLU A 155 10.63 13.39 -10.93
N THR A 156 9.93 12.33 -10.56
CA THR A 156 10.45 11.12 -9.91
C THR A 156 11.00 10.09 -10.91
N GLY A 157 10.91 10.37 -12.22
CA GLY A 157 11.30 9.46 -13.29
C GLY A 157 10.23 8.44 -13.71
N GLY A 158 9.11 8.35 -12.97
CA GLY A 158 7.97 7.50 -13.33
C GLY A 158 7.26 7.97 -14.60
N GLU A 159 6.51 7.06 -15.21
CA GLU A 159 5.78 7.32 -16.45
C GLU A 159 4.29 7.01 -16.29
N VAL A 160 3.43 7.89 -16.79
CA VAL A 160 1.96 7.75 -16.70
C VAL A 160 1.30 8.08 -18.03
N GLN A 161 0.18 7.40 -18.33
CA GLN A 161 -0.68 7.76 -19.45
C GLN A 161 -1.67 8.87 -19.08
N VAL A 162 -1.54 10.01 -19.75
CA VAL A 162 -2.35 11.21 -19.51
C VAL A 162 -3.09 11.63 -20.78
N PRO A 163 -4.18 12.43 -20.66
CA PRO A 163 -4.82 13.05 -21.83
C PRO A 163 -3.85 13.94 -22.62
N LEU A 164 -4.10 14.11 -23.93
CA LEU A 164 -3.21 14.87 -24.82
C LEU A 164 -2.97 16.33 -24.40
N TYR A 165 -3.90 16.93 -23.65
CA TYR A 165 -3.80 18.33 -23.20
C TYR A 165 -2.78 18.55 -22.09
N VAL A 166 -2.33 17.49 -21.39
CA VAL A 166 -1.32 17.61 -20.32
C VAL A 166 0.02 17.94 -20.93
N GLY A 167 0.62 19.04 -20.51
CA GLY A 167 1.90 19.54 -21.01
C GLY A 167 3.06 19.24 -20.06
N GLN A 168 4.27 19.62 -20.50
CA GLN A 168 5.41 19.80 -19.61
C GLN A 168 5.08 20.89 -18.57
N ASP A 169 5.62 20.76 -17.37
CA ASP A 169 5.42 21.64 -16.21
C ASP A 169 4.02 21.63 -15.58
N ASP A 170 3.07 20.89 -16.17
CA ASP A 170 1.80 20.60 -15.52
C ASP A 170 2.03 19.73 -14.28
N ILE A 171 1.31 20.02 -13.19
CA ILE A 171 1.25 19.13 -12.02
C ILE A 171 0.04 18.22 -12.22
N ILE A 172 0.27 16.92 -12.13
CA ILE A 172 -0.78 15.91 -12.23
C ILE A 172 -0.92 15.15 -10.92
N LYS A 173 -2.16 14.76 -10.64
CA LYS A 173 -2.48 13.85 -9.55
C LYS A 173 -2.54 12.42 -10.08
N VAL A 174 -1.79 11.54 -9.45
CA VAL A 174 -1.70 10.11 -9.80
C VAL A 174 -2.28 9.27 -8.66
N ASP A 175 -3.08 8.26 -8.98
CA ASP A 175 -3.55 7.26 -8.03
C ASP A 175 -2.51 6.15 -7.88
N LEU A 176 -1.97 5.96 -6.68
CA LEU A 176 -0.89 4.99 -6.44
C LEU A 176 -1.39 3.55 -6.26
N ARG A 177 -2.70 3.32 -6.29
CA ARG A 177 -3.28 1.97 -6.22
C ARG A 177 -3.24 1.26 -7.56
N ASP A 178 -3.32 2.02 -8.66
CA ASP A 178 -3.30 1.50 -10.03
C ASP A 178 -2.41 2.31 -11.00
N PHE A 179 -1.66 3.28 -10.48
CA PHE A 179 -0.75 4.18 -11.20
C PHE A 179 -1.43 4.99 -12.31
N SER A 180 -2.73 5.28 -12.15
CA SER A 180 -3.52 6.00 -13.14
C SER A 180 -3.52 7.52 -12.92
N PHE A 181 -3.62 8.27 -14.02
CA PHE A 181 -3.88 9.70 -13.97
C PHE A 181 -5.29 9.98 -13.47
N VAL A 182 -5.40 10.86 -12.48
CA VAL A 182 -6.67 11.32 -11.90
C VAL A 182 -7.09 12.63 -12.54
N GLU A 183 -6.27 13.68 -12.36
CA GLU A 183 -6.57 15.03 -12.82
C GLU A 183 -5.29 15.86 -12.98
N ARG A 184 -5.39 16.95 -13.76
CA ARG A 184 -4.38 18.00 -13.75
C ARG A 184 -4.73 18.99 -12.63
N VAL A 185 -3.80 19.19 -11.72
CA VAL A 185 -3.97 20.10 -10.58
C VAL A 185 -3.98 21.53 -11.11
N SER A 186 -5.02 22.29 -10.77
CA SER A 186 -5.10 23.72 -11.06
C SER A 186 -4.49 24.48 -9.89
N LYS A 187 -3.57 25.41 -10.18
CA LYS A 187 -3.06 26.36 -9.17
C LYS A 187 -4.12 27.36 -8.73
#